data_AF-A0A7S0R5T0-F1
#
_entry.id   AF-A0A7S0R5T0-F1
#
_cell.length_a   1.000
_cell.length_b   1.000
_cell.length_c   1.000
_cell.angle_alpha   90.00
_cell.angle_beta   90.00
_cell.angle_gamma   90.00
#
_symmetry.space_group_name_H-M   'P 1'
#
loop_
_entity.id
_entity.type
_entity.pdbx_description
1 polymer ?
#
loop_
_entity_poly.entity_id
_entity_poly.type
_entity_poly.pdbx_seq_one_letter_code
_entity_poly.pdbx_strand_id
1 'polypeptide(L)'
;DGQLQEIDPTCVLDFYVDESYQRRGIGKELFEHFLASEGLVPGQVAYDRPSPKLLSFLRKHYGLAEYVPQNNNFVLYNQYWQLVPPKPQRNRRHLGSAT
;
A
#
# COMPACT_ATOMS: atom_id res chain seq x y z
N ASP A 1 19.63 -5.50 -6.42
CA ASP A 1 19.58 -4.44 -7.46
C ASP A 1 18.28 -3.67 -7.35
N GLY A 2 18.37 -2.36 -7.12
CA GLY A 2 17.20 -1.49 -7.01
C GLY A 2 16.64 -1.19 -8.40
N GLN A 3 15.65 -1.96 -8.84
CA GLN A 3 14.89 -1.66 -10.05
C GLN A 3 13.73 -0.72 -9.72
N LEU A 4 13.63 0.38 -10.48
CA LEU A 4 12.47 1.27 -10.41
C LEU A 4 11.31 0.65 -11.21
N GLN A 5 10.17 0.49 -10.56
CA GLN A 5 8.95 -0.01 -11.17
C GLN A 5 7.83 1.00 -10.97
N GLU A 6 7.18 1.38 -12.06
CA GLU A 6 5.94 2.17 -12.03
C GLU A 6 4.76 1.26 -11.65
N ILE A 7 4.00 1.69 -10.66
CA ILE A 7 2.81 1.01 -10.13
C ILE A 7 1.76 2.06 -9.76
N ASP A 8 0.51 1.65 -9.68
CA ASP A 8 -0.63 2.52 -9.35
C ASP A 8 -1.53 1.81 -8.30
N PRO A 9 -1.09 1.72 -7.04
CA PRO A 9 -1.85 1.06 -5.98
C PRO A 9 -2.91 2.00 -5.37
N THR A 10 -3.98 1.42 -4.81
CA THR A 10 -4.86 2.16 -3.89
C THR A 10 -4.06 2.64 -2.69
N CYS A 11 -4.24 3.92 -2.32
CA CYS A 11 -3.47 4.57 -1.28
C CYS A 11 -4.33 5.01 -0.10
N VAL A 12 -3.78 4.91 1.10
CA VAL A 12 -4.26 5.64 2.28
C VAL A 12 -3.51 6.96 2.32
N LEU A 13 -4.25 8.06 2.12
CA LEU A 13 -3.71 9.42 2.10
C LEU A 13 -3.87 10.11 3.46
N ASP A 14 -5.02 9.92 4.11
CA ASP A 14 -5.26 10.40 5.47
C ASP A 14 -6.08 9.37 6.25
N PHE A 15 -5.82 9.29 7.55
CA PHE A 15 -6.56 8.42 8.44
C PHE A 15 -6.54 8.96 9.87
N TYR A 16 -7.71 9.42 10.30
CA TYR A 16 -7.89 10.06 11.59
C TYR A 16 -9.09 9.48 12.35
N VAL A 17 -8.92 9.35 13.66
CA VAL A 17 -9.98 9.08 14.63
C VAL A 17 -9.77 10.06 15.76
N ASP A 18 -10.82 10.77 16.15
CA ASP A 18 -10.80 11.72 17.27
C ASP A 18 -10.16 11.10 18.51
N GLU A 19 -9.29 11.87 19.18
CA GLU A 19 -8.48 11.42 20.32
C GLU A 19 -9.34 10.77 21.42
N SER A 20 -10.55 11.28 21.66
CA SER A 20 -11.49 10.78 22.67
C SER A 20 -11.92 9.33 22.39
N TYR A 21 -11.80 8.90 21.13
CA TYR A 21 -12.28 7.63 20.59
C TYR A 21 -11.15 6.71 20.09
N GLN A 22 -9.90 7.17 20.14
CA GLN A 22 -8.74 6.34 19.79
C GLN A 22 -8.64 5.11 20.71
N ARG A 23 -8.09 4.02 20.17
CA ARG A 23 -7.88 2.72 20.87
C ARG A 23 -9.16 1.99 21.30
N ARG A 24 -10.34 2.40 20.82
CA ARG A 24 -11.63 1.73 21.07
C ARG A 24 -12.11 0.78 19.95
N GLY A 25 -11.26 0.52 18.95
CA GLY A 25 -11.61 -0.34 17.80
C GLY A 25 -12.18 0.39 16.58
N ILE A 26 -12.64 1.64 16.73
CA ILE A 26 -13.25 2.45 15.65
C ILE A 26 -12.35 2.55 14.42
N GLY A 27 -11.05 2.80 14.61
CA GLY A 27 -10.12 2.83 13.48
C GLY A 27 -10.04 1.51 12.72
N LYS A 28 -10.15 0.37 13.43
CA LYS A 28 -10.20 -0.94 12.78
C LYS A 28 -11.49 -1.08 11.97
N GLU A 29 -12.63 -0.74 12.55
CA GLU A 29 -13.93 -0.83 11.86
C GLU A 29 -13.96 0.03 10.58
N LEU A 30 -13.47 1.27 10.64
CA LEU A 30 -13.35 2.15 9.47
C LEU A 30 -12.45 1.53 8.40
N PHE A 31 -11.29 1.00 8.81
CA PHE A 31 -10.33 0.42 7.88
C PHE A 31 -10.85 -0.87 7.23
N GLU A 32 -11.53 -1.74 7.99
CA GLU A 32 -12.15 -2.95 7.45
C GLU A 32 -13.26 -2.63 6.43
N HIS A 33 -14.05 -1.59 6.68
CA HIS A 33 -15.05 -1.13 5.70
C HIS A 33 -14.38 -0.63 4.42
N PHE A 34 -13.31 0.16 4.53
CA PHE A 34 -12.51 0.59 3.37
C PHE A 34 -11.95 -0.60 2.58
N LEU A 35 -11.36 -1.58 3.27
CA LEU A 35 -10.82 -2.78 2.60
C LEU A 35 -11.91 -3.58 1.90
N ALA A 36 -13.06 -3.76 2.56
CA ALA A 36 -14.19 -4.48 2.00
C ALA A 36 -14.80 -3.76 0.79
N SER A 37 -14.91 -2.42 0.82
CA SER A 37 -15.46 -1.65 -0.30
C SER A 37 -14.54 -1.67 -1.53
N GLU A 38 -13.22 -1.64 -1.31
CA GLU A 38 -12.23 -1.69 -2.40
C GLU A 38 -11.91 -3.13 -2.84
N GLY A 39 -12.36 -4.15 -2.10
CA GLY A 39 -12.03 -5.55 -2.37
C GLY A 39 -10.54 -5.86 -2.20
N LEU A 40 -9.88 -5.20 -1.24
CA LEU A 40 -8.44 -5.28 -1.01
C LEU A 40 -8.10 -5.99 0.30
N VAL A 41 -6.89 -6.53 0.37
CA VAL A 41 -6.25 -6.85 1.65
C VAL A 41 -5.23 -5.76 2.02
N PRO A 42 -4.92 -5.56 3.32
CA PRO A 42 -4.03 -4.48 3.78
C PRO A 42 -2.66 -4.46 3.08
N GLY A 43 -2.12 -5.63 2.75
CA GLY A 43 -0.83 -5.76 2.07
C GLY A 43 -0.81 -5.23 0.64
N GLN A 44 -1.97 -4.97 0.02
CA GLN A 44 -2.08 -4.40 -1.33
C GLN A 44 -2.15 -2.87 -1.34
N VAL A 45 -2.20 -2.24 -0.16
CA VAL A 45 -2.40 -0.79 0.00
C VAL A 45 -1.06 -0.08 0.18
N ALA A 46 -0.91 1.07 -0.47
CA ALA A 46 0.20 1.99 -0.21
C ALA A 46 -0.19 3.03 0.86
N TYR A 47 0.75 3.42 1.71
CA TYR A 47 0.50 4.38 2.79
C TYR A 47 1.38 5.62 2.61
N ASP A 48 0.78 6.80 2.46
CA ASP A 48 1.53 8.05 2.36
C ASP A 48 1.97 8.51 3.77
N ARG A 49 3.29 8.61 3.99
CA ARG A 49 3.90 9.13 5.24
C ARG A 49 3.21 8.63 6.52
N PRO A 50 3.05 7.32 6.72
CA PRO A 50 2.26 6.80 7.82
C PRO A 50 2.82 7.24 9.18
N SER A 51 1.95 7.76 10.05
CA SER A 51 2.34 8.15 11.40
C SER A 51 2.80 6.93 12.22
N PRO A 52 3.57 7.11 13.31
CA PRO A 52 3.92 6.01 14.21
C PRO A 52 2.71 5.26 14.77
N LYS A 53 1.58 5.97 14.99
CA LYS A 53 0.31 5.34 15.41
C LYS A 53 -0.25 4.43 14.32
N LEU A 54 -0.20 4.85 13.05
CA LEU A 54 -0.66 4.06 11.91
C LEU A 54 0.24 2.85 11.67
N LEU A 55 1.57 3.01 11.67
CA LEU A 55 2.51 1.88 11.56
C LEU A 55 2.25 0.82 12.64
N SER A 56 2.04 1.24 13.89
CA SER A 56 1.72 0.34 15.01
C SER A 56 0.36 -0.36 14.83
N PHE A 57 -0.63 0.36 14.31
CA PHE A 57 -1.96 -0.17 14.03
C PHE A 57 -1.89 -1.26 12.94
N LEU A 58 -1.20 -0.99 11.83
CA LEU A 58 -1.04 -1.93 10.72
C LEU A 58 -0.30 -3.20 11.15
N ARG A 59 0.79 -3.06 11.92
CA ARG A 59 1.51 -4.19 12.49
C ARG A 59 0.62 -5.04 13.40
N LYS A 60 -0.11 -4.41 14.33
CA LYS A 60 -0.95 -5.10 15.33
C LYS A 60 -2.10 -5.86 14.69
N HIS A 61 -2.81 -5.23 13.74
CA HIS A 61 -4.06 -5.77 13.23
C HIS A 61 -3.90 -6.60 11.96
N TYR A 62 -2.83 -6.35 11.17
CA TYR A 62 -2.66 -6.97 9.86
C TYR A 62 -1.27 -7.60 9.64
N GLY A 63 -0.40 -7.59 10.65
CA GLY A 63 0.93 -8.19 10.55
C GLY A 63 1.88 -7.46 9.58
N LEU A 64 1.54 -6.26 9.14
CA LEU A 64 2.35 -5.47 8.23
C LEU A 64 3.54 -4.86 8.98
N ALA A 65 4.72 -5.45 8.80
CA ALA A 65 5.91 -5.14 9.57
C ALA A 65 7.13 -4.81 8.72
N GLU A 66 7.30 -5.47 7.57
CA GLU A 66 8.50 -5.38 6.76
C GLU A 66 8.24 -4.62 5.47
N TYR A 67 9.06 -3.60 5.21
CA TYR A 67 9.04 -2.81 3.99
C TYR A 67 10.44 -2.26 3.70
N VAL A 68 10.66 -1.87 2.44
CA VAL A 68 11.89 -1.18 2.02
C VAL A 68 11.60 0.33 1.97
N PRO A 69 12.37 1.19 2.66
CA PRO A 69 12.20 2.64 2.57
C PRO A 69 12.30 3.16 1.14
N GLN A 70 11.39 4.06 0.75
CA GLN A 70 11.31 4.65 -0.59
C GLN A 70 11.51 6.18 -0.51
N ASN A 71 12.12 6.77 -1.54
CA ASN A 71 12.36 8.23 -1.59
C ASN A 71 11.08 9.06 -1.77
N ASN A 72 9.98 8.46 -2.22
CA ASN A 72 8.70 9.14 -2.43
C ASN A 72 7.85 9.26 -1.15
N ASN A 73 8.36 8.76 -0.01
CA ASN A 73 7.70 8.73 1.31
C ASN A 73 6.46 7.83 1.42
N PHE A 74 6.15 7.05 0.39
CA PHE A 74 5.16 5.98 0.49
C PHE A 74 5.77 4.75 1.15
N VAL A 75 4.95 4.06 1.95
CA VAL A 75 5.28 2.75 2.51
C VAL A 75 4.46 1.69 1.77
N LEU A 76 5.16 0.76 1.15
CA LEU A 76 4.63 -0.48 0.60
C LEU A 76 5.27 -1.64 1.36
N TYR A 77 4.45 -2.46 1.99
CA TYR A 77 4.93 -3.63 2.71
C TYR A 77 5.32 -4.77 1.74
N ASN A 78 6.21 -5.65 2.17
CA ASN A 78 6.73 -6.75 1.34
C ASN A 78 5.61 -7.63 0.76
N GLN A 79 4.49 -7.77 1.48
CA GLN A 79 3.29 -8.47 1.04
C GLN A 79 2.73 -7.94 -0.29
N TYR A 80 2.91 -6.66 -0.61
CA TYR A 80 2.44 -6.07 -1.86
C TYR A 80 3.01 -6.83 -3.07
N TRP A 81 4.32 -7.09 -3.07
CA TRP A 81 5.02 -7.74 -4.17
C TRP A 81 4.70 -9.23 -4.31
N GLN A 82 4.17 -9.84 -3.25
CA GLN A 82 3.71 -11.23 -3.27
C GLN A 82 2.28 -11.35 -3.83
N LEU A 83 1.45 -10.33 -3.59
CA LEU A 83 0.04 -10.32 -3.94
C LEU A 83 -0.23 -9.67 -5.30
N VAL A 84 0.59 -8.71 -5.70
CA VAL A 84 0.46 -7.96 -6.95
C VAL A 84 1.67 -8.29 -7.81
N PRO A 85 1.62 -9.39 -8.59
CA PRO A 85 2.73 -9.75 -9.46
C PRO A 85 2.96 -8.64 -10.50
N PRO A 86 4.22 -8.35 -10.84
CA PRO A 86 4.53 -7.37 -11.88
C PRO A 86 3.84 -7.78 -13.18
N LYS A 87 3.17 -6.83 -13.83
CA LYS A 87 2.62 -7.08 -15.17
C LYS A 87 3.79 -7.48 -16.08
N PRO A 88 3.66 -8.56 -16.88
CA PRO A 88 4.70 -8.92 -17.83
C PRO A 88 4.96 -7.71 -18.71
N GLN A 89 6.19 -7.21 -18.70
CA GLN A 89 6.59 -6.11 -19.57
C GLN A 89 6.36 -6.57 -21.01
N ARG A 90 5.29 -6.06 -21.63
CA ARG A 90 5.09 -6.21 -23.06
C ARG A 90 6.28 -5.50 -23.69
N ASN A 91 7.22 -6.28 -24.24
CA ASN A 91 8.30 -5.74 -25.06
C ASN A 91 7.65 -4.75 -26.03
N ARG A 92 7.86 -3.43 -25.82
CA ARG A 92 7.63 -2.43 -26.85
C ARG A 92 8.69 -2.72 -27.90
N ARG A 93 8.44 -3.74 -28.73
CA ARG A 93 9.06 -3.83 -30.04
C ARG A 93 8.73 -2.50 -30.68
N HIS A 94 9.74 -1.64 -30.77
CA HIS A 94 9.72 -0.53 -31.70
C HIS A 94 9.29 -1.15 -33.03
N LEU A 95 8.05 -0.89 -33.43
CA LEU A 95 7.65 -1.07 -34.80
C LEU A 95 8.45 -0.01 -35.55
N GLY A 96 9.67 -0.37 -35.95
CA GLY A 96 10.41 0.36 -36.94
C GLY A 96 9.47 0.51 -38.13
N SER A 97 9.11 1.75 -38.42
CA SER A 97 8.54 2.16 -39.69
C SER A 97 9.51 1.73 -40.78
N ALA A 98 9.25 0.56 -41.36
CA ALA A 98 9.89 0.12 -42.58
C ALA A 98 9.16 0.76 -43.77
N THR A 99 9.95 1.52 -44.53
CA THR A 99 9.75 2.03 -45.91
C THR A 99 8.58 2.94 -46.18
#